data_AF-A0A9Q1RVI7-F1
#
_entry.id   AF-A0A9Q1RVI7-F1
#
_cell.length_a   1.000
_cell.length_b   1.000
_cell.length_c   1.000
_cell.angle_alpha   90.00
_cell.angle_beta   90.00
_cell.angle_gamma   90.00
#
_symmetry.space_group_name_H-M   'P 1'
#
loop_
_entity.id
_entity.type
_entity.pdbx_description
1 polymer ?
#
loop_
_entity_poly.entity_id
_entity_poly.type
_entity_poly.pdbx_seq_one_letter_code
_entity_poly.pdbx_strand_id
1 'polypeptide(L)'
;MAPAAAVISNYEEEEIVRPIADFSPSLWGDRFHSFSLDNQVEEKYAQEIETLKEQTRSLLMSASAGKTLAEKLNLIDNVERLGIAYHFEKQIEDMLDQIYNVDPNFKGREYNDLCILSLQFRLLRQHGYNISPGTEQSSGTFGPWECAEPQYSEARVMLAKTIAMISIVDDTFDAYGIVKELEVYTDDIQRRDINQIDRLPDYMKISYKALLDLYNDYETELSKDGRSEVVHYAKEKSMNHE
;
A
#
# COMPACT_ATOMS: atom_id res chain seq x y z
N MET A 1 47.67 33.45 -52.03
CA MET A 1 46.36 33.58 -51.35
C MET A 1 45.33 32.83 -52.17
N ALA A 2 44.88 31.68 -51.66
CA ALA A 2 43.71 30.95 -52.13
C ALA A 2 42.78 30.82 -50.91
N PRO A 3 41.44 30.90 -51.06
CA PRO A 3 40.56 30.89 -49.91
C PRO A 3 40.42 29.47 -49.36
N ALA A 4 40.52 29.34 -48.04
CA ALA A 4 40.20 28.11 -47.33
C ALA A 4 38.69 27.86 -47.43
N ALA A 5 38.30 26.74 -48.01
CA ALA A 5 36.93 26.27 -47.99
C ALA A 5 36.53 25.93 -46.56
N ALA A 6 35.48 26.58 -46.06
CA ALA A 6 34.88 26.25 -44.78
C ALA A 6 34.30 24.82 -44.86
N VAL A 7 34.83 23.92 -44.04
CA VAL A 7 34.24 22.61 -43.79
C VAL A 7 33.01 22.87 -42.91
N ILE A 8 31.84 22.87 -43.52
CA ILE A 8 30.57 22.79 -42.81
C ILE A 8 30.48 21.35 -42.30
N SER A 9 30.74 21.15 -41.01
CA SER A 9 30.47 19.88 -40.35
C SER A 9 28.96 19.71 -40.27
N ASN A 10 28.42 18.82 -41.12
CA ASN A 10 27.08 18.29 -40.96
C ASN A 10 27.04 17.51 -39.64
N TYR A 11 26.47 18.10 -38.59
CA TYR A 11 26.01 17.35 -37.45
C TYR A 11 24.71 16.67 -37.88
N GLU A 12 24.79 15.39 -38.23
CA GLU A 12 23.61 14.55 -38.34
C GLU A 12 23.02 14.42 -36.93
N GLU A 13 21.83 14.97 -36.72
CA GLU A 13 21.01 14.62 -35.55
C GLU A 13 20.73 13.11 -35.66
N GLU A 14 21.32 12.31 -34.76
CA GLU A 14 21.04 10.87 -34.69
C GLU A 14 19.52 10.69 -34.51
N GLU A 15 18.85 10.10 -35.51
CA GLU A 15 17.42 9.83 -35.44
C GLU A 15 17.15 8.81 -34.33
N ILE A 16 16.57 9.29 -33.22
CA ILE A 16 16.20 8.46 -32.08
C ILE A 16 14.97 7.63 -32.46
N VAL A 17 15.18 6.33 -32.69
CA VAL A 17 14.10 5.35 -32.89
C VAL A 17 13.71 4.76 -31.54
N ARG A 18 12.47 4.99 -31.10
CA ARG A 18 11.96 4.48 -29.83
C ARG A 18 11.23 3.14 -29.99
N PRO A 19 11.24 2.27 -28.96
CA PRO A 19 10.46 1.03 -28.98
C PRO A 19 8.96 1.30 -29.11
N ILE A 20 8.23 0.36 -29.74
CA ILE A 20 6.78 0.43 -29.82
C ILE A 20 6.21 -0.14 -28.52
N ALA A 21 5.47 0.66 -27.77
CA ALA A 21 4.74 0.21 -26.59
C ALA A 21 3.49 -0.60 -27.00
N ASP A 22 3.29 -1.76 -26.37
CA ASP A 22 2.14 -2.67 -26.60
C ASP A 22 1.20 -2.75 -25.38
N PHE A 23 1.15 -1.66 -24.59
CA PHE A 23 0.30 -1.59 -23.41
C PHE A 23 -1.17 -1.42 -23.80
N SER A 24 -2.04 -2.24 -23.23
CA SER A 24 -3.48 -2.12 -23.43
C SER A 24 -4.01 -0.85 -22.74
N PRO A 25 -4.97 -0.14 -23.36
CA PRO A 25 -5.56 1.05 -22.74
C PRO A 25 -6.39 0.68 -21.50
N SER A 26 -6.62 1.68 -20.64
CA SER A 26 -7.44 1.52 -19.44
C SER A 26 -8.85 1.02 -19.78
N LEU A 27 -9.26 -0.09 -19.15
CA LEU A 27 -10.60 -0.67 -19.30
C LEU A 27 -11.71 0.21 -18.74
N TRP A 28 -11.36 1.18 -17.89
CA TRP A 28 -12.32 1.91 -17.05
C TRP A 28 -12.78 3.24 -17.65
N GLY A 29 -12.03 3.79 -18.61
CA GLY A 29 -12.30 5.13 -19.16
C GLY A 29 -12.57 6.16 -18.05
N ASP A 30 -13.63 6.95 -18.21
CA ASP A 30 -14.01 8.00 -17.25
C ASP A 30 -15.01 7.54 -16.18
N ARG A 31 -15.24 6.23 -16.03
CA ARG A 31 -16.28 5.68 -15.14
C ARG A 31 -16.13 6.15 -13.69
N PHE A 32 -14.90 6.33 -13.22
CA PHE A 32 -14.59 6.76 -11.85
C PHE A 32 -14.26 8.25 -11.74
N HIS A 33 -14.48 9.05 -12.79
CA HIS A 33 -14.13 10.48 -12.80
C HIS A 33 -15.00 11.30 -11.84
N SER A 34 -16.29 10.97 -11.74
CA SER A 34 -17.23 11.62 -10.84
C SER A 34 -17.97 10.60 -10.00
N PHE A 35 -17.98 10.81 -8.69
CA PHE A 35 -18.81 10.07 -7.75
C PHE A 35 -19.63 11.06 -6.94
N SER A 36 -20.94 10.83 -6.84
CA SER A 36 -21.83 11.60 -5.98
C SER A 36 -22.46 10.65 -4.98
N LEU A 37 -22.25 10.96 -3.70
CA LEU A 37 -22.82 10.19 -2.61
C LEU A 37 -24.18 10.77 -2.24
N ASP A 38 -25.17 9.90 -2.08
CA ASP A 38 -26.44 10.29 -1.47
C ASP A 38 -26.30 10.27 0.05
N ASN A 39 -26.17 11.47 0.63
CA ASN A 39 -25.97 11.65 2.06
C ASN A 39 -27.10 11.00 2.89
N GLN A 40 -28.34 10.92 2.38
CA GLN A 40 -29.45 10.28 3.11
C GLN A 40 -29.25 8.76 3.22
N VAL A 41 -28.70 8.15 2.17
CA VAL A 41 -28.42 6.72 2.12
C VAL A 41 -27.23 6.39 3.02
N GLU A 42 -26.19 7.23 3.01
CA GLU A 42 -25.03 7.09 3.89
C GLU A 42 -25.42 7.18 5.37
N GLU A 43 -26.18 8.20 5.76
CA GLU A 43 -26.63 8.38 7.15
C GLU A 43 -27.46 7.18 7.64
N LYS A 44 -28.35 6.66 6.78
CA LYS A 44 -29.15 5.47 7.10
C LYS A 44 -28.26 4.25 7.34
N TYR A 45 -27.28 4.00 6.47
CA TYR A 45 -26.34 2.89 6.65
C TYR A 45 -25.47 3.07 7.88
N ALA A 46 -24.98 4.28 8.16
CA ALA A 46 -24.18 4.55 9.35
C ALA A 46 -24.95 4.24 10.66
N GLN A 47 -26.23 4.61 10.74
CA GLN A 47 -27.08 4.29 11.90
C GLN A 47 -27.31 2.78 12.07
N GLU A 48 -27.54 2.07 10.96
CA GLU A 48 -27.72 0.62 10.97
C GLU A 48 -26.42 -0.11 11.36
N ILE A 49 -25.28 0.34 10.84
CA ILE A 49 -23.95 -0.18 11.16
C ILE A 49 -23.66 -0.02 12.65
N GLU A 50 -23.91 1.14 13.26
CA GLU A 50 -23.66 1.32 14.70
C GLU A 50 -24.54 0.37 15.55
N THR A 51 -25.78 0.13 15.14
CA THR A 51 -26.66 -0.83 15.83
C THR A 51 -26.12 -2.27 15.72
N LEU A 52 -25.74 -2.70 14.52
CA LEU A 52 -25.19 -4.04 14.26
C LEU A 52 -23.82 -4.25 14.92
N LYS A 53 -23.01 -3.19 14.98
CA LYS A 53 -21.71 -3.18 15.64
C LYS A 53 -21.85 -3.44 17.13
N GLU A 54 -22.81 -2.82 17.81
CA GLU A 54 -23.04 -3.07 19.24
C GLU A 54 -23.60 -4.49 19.49
N GLN A 55 -24.48 -4.98 18.62
CA GLN A 55 -24.95 -6.38 18.67
C GLN A 55 -23.80 -7.37 18.53
N THR A 56 -22.88 -7.13 17.59
CA THR A 56 -21.69 -7.96 17.37
C THR A 56 -20.72 -7.87 18.56
N ARG A 57 -20.55 -6.68 19.14
CA ARG A 57 -19.76 -6.46 20.36
C ARG A 57 -20.30 -7.27 21.53
N SER A 58 -21.62 -7.27 21.72
CA SER A 58 -22.30 -8.08 22.74
C SER A 58 -22.11 -9.58 22.50
N LEU A 59 -22.15 -10.02 21.23
CA LEU A 59 -21.91 -11.42 20.86
C LEU A 59 -20.47 -11.87 21.16
N LEU A 60 -19.48 -11.01 20.94
CA LEU A 60 -18.07 -11.26 21.29
C LEU A 60 -17.88 -11.32 22.81
N MET A 61 -18.48 -10.39 23.57
CA MET A 61 -18.41 -10.37 25.03
C MET A 61 -19.05 -11.60 25.67
N SER A 62 -20.24 -12.00 25.20
CA SER A 62 -20.90 -13.22 25.68
C SER A 62 -20.12 -14.48 25.30
N ALA A 63 -19.46 -14.50 24.14
CA ALA A 63 -18.59 -15.60 23.74
C ALA A 63 -17.42 -15.79 24.71
N SER A 64 -16.76 -14.71 25.13
CA SER A 64 -15.66 -14.73 26.09
C SER A 64 -16.04 -15.43 27.42
N ALA A 65 -17.23 -15.16 27.95
CA ALA A 65 -17.66 -15.62 29.28
C ALA A 65 -18.18 -17.07 29.36
N GLY A 66 -18.58 -17.70 28.26
CA GLY A 66 -19.29 -19.00 28.36
C GLY A 66 -19.37 -19.90 27.12
N LYS A 67 -18.74 -19.54 25.99
CA LYS A 67 -18.73 -20.39 24.79
C LYS A 67 -17.54 -21.34 24.75
N THR A 68 -17.69 -22.42 23.98
CA THR A 68 -16.62 -23.39 23.71
C THR A 68 -15.46 -22.75 22.95
N LEU A 69 -14.26 -23.37 22.97
CA LEU A 69 -13.09 -22.87 22.25
C LEU A 69 -13.35 -22.75 20.75
N ALA A 70 -14.00 -23.76 20.16
CA ALA A 70 -14.35 -23.78 18.74
C ALA A 70 -15.22 -22.58 18.34
N GLU A 71 -16.24 -22.27 19.14
CA GLU A 71 -17.14 -21.14 18.88
C GLU A 71 -16.44 -19.79 19.00
N LYS A 72 -15.53 -19.63 19.98
CA LYS A 72 -14.72 -18.42 20.13
C LYS A 72 -13.84 -18.18 18.90
N LEU A 73 -13.11 -19.21 18.46
CA LEU A 73 -12.21 -19.14 17.31
C LEU A 73 -12.98 -18.90 16.00
N ASN A 74 -14.08 -19.61 15.78
CA ASN A 74 -14.93 -19.41 14.60
C ASN A 74 -15.53 -18.00 14.57
N LEU A 75 -15.88 -17.41 15.72
CA LEU A 75 -16.41 -16.05 15.76
C LEU A 75 -15.35 -15.02 15.36
N ILE A 76 -14.12 -15.15 15.87
CA ILE A 76 -12.99 -14.30 15.48
C ILE A 76 -12.72 -14.45 13.97
N ASP A 77 -12.62 -15.69 13.49
CA ASP A 77 -12.36 -15.95 12.07
C ASP A 77 -13.43 -15.36 11.15
N ASN A 78 -14.71 -15.48 11.52
CA ASN A 78 -15.79 -14.88 10.74
C ASN A 78 -15.70 -13.36 10.72
N VAL A 79 -15.41 -12.72 11.85
CA VAL A 79 -15.29 -11.26 11.95
C VAL A 79 -14.11 -10.74 11.12
N GLU A 80 -12.98 -11.45 11.13
CA GLU A 80 -11.82 -11.14 10.28
C GLU A 80 -12.10 -11.34 8.80
N ARG A 81 -12.69 -12.48 8.41
CA ARG A 81 -13.01 -12.80 7.01
C ARG A 81 -14.08 -11.91 6.41
N LEU A 82 -14.98 -11.38 7.23
CA LEU A 82 -15.97 -10.38 6.83
C LEU A 82 -15.36 -8.98 6.65
N GLY A 83 -14.10 -8.76 7.05
CA GLY A 83 -13.42 -7.48 6.92
C GLY A 83 -13.89 -6.42 7.91
N ILE A 84 -14.51 -6.82 9.03
CA ILE A 84 -15.05 -5.90 10.05
C ILE A 84 -14.28 -5.97 11.37
N ALA A 85 -13.17 -6.72 11.42
CA ALA A 85 -12.34 -6.90 12.62
C ALA A 85 -11.77 -5.60 13.18
N TYR A 86 -11.49 -4.60 12.34
CA TYR A 86 -10.97 -3.30 12.76
C TYR A 86 -11.88 -2.54 13.76
N HIS A 87 -13.17 -2.88 13.83
CA HIS A 87 -14.08 -2.32 14.84
C HIS A 87 -13.98 -3.01 16.22
N PHE A 88 -13.33 -4.17 16.29
CA PHE A 88 -13.33 -5.06 17.45
C PHE A 88 -11.93 -5.50 17.87
N GLU A 89 -10.87 -4.80 17.46
CA GLU A 89 -9.47 -5.17 17.72
C GLU A 89 -9.23 -5.54 19.18
N LYS A 90 -9.64 -4.67 20.11
CA LYS A 90 -9.51 -4.92 21.55
C LYS A 90 -10.27 -6.16 22.03
N GLN A 91 -11.47 -6.41 21.50
CA GLN A 91 -12.25 -7.60 21.86
C GLN A 91 -11.60 -8.88 21.37
N ILE A 92 -11.05 -8.84 20.15
CA ILE A 92 -10.33 -9.96 19.55
C ILE A 92 -9.06 -10.24 20.37
N GLU A 93 -8.28 -9.20 20.68
CA GLU A 93 -7.08 -9.29 21.53
C GLU A 93 -7.41 -9.89 22.90
N ASP A 94 -8.40 -9.34 23.62
CA ASP A 94 -8.82 -9.85 24.94
C ASP A 94 -9.24 -11.35 24.87
N MET A 95 -9.90 -11.76 23.79
CA MET A 95 -10.31 -13.16 23.58
C MET A 95 -9.12 -14.08 23.26
N LEU A 96 -8.20 -13.64 22.40
CA LEU A 96 -7.00 -14.38 22.05
C LEU A 96 -6.06 -14.52 23.24
N ASP A 97 -5.93 -13.47 24.07
CA ASP A 97 -5.19 -13.50 25.34
C ASP A 97 -5.74 -14.56 26.29
N GLN A 98 -7.06 -14.62 26.44
CA GLN A 98 -7.70 -15.65 27.27
C GLN A 98 -7.41 -17.05 26.74
N ILE A 99 -7.51 -17.25 25.42
CA ILE A 99 -7.24 -18.54 24.79
C ILE A 99 -5.77 -18.95 24.98
N TYR A 100 -4.83 -18.03 24.76
CA TYR A 100 -3.40 -18.27 24.91
C TYR A 100 -3.01 -18.59 26.35
N ASN A 101 -3.54 -17.85 27.34
CA ASN A 101 -3.20 -18.05 28.75
C ASN A 101 -3.80 -19.34 29.34
N VAL A 102 -4.95 -19.81 28.84
CA VAL A 102 -5.58 -21.05 29.31
C VAL A 102 -4.82 -22.27 28.83
N ASP A 103 -4.34 -22.29 27.60
CA ASP A 103 -3.59 -23.42 27.06
C ASP A 103 -2.60 -23.03 25.94
N PRO A 104 -1.41 -22.51 26.30
CA PRO A 104 -0.45 -22.00 25.32
C PRO A 104 0.25 -23.08 24.51
N ASN A 105 0.21 -24.34 24.96
CA ASN A 105 0.97 -25.46 24.39
C ASN A 105 0.07 -26.56 23.82
N PHE A 106 -1.20 -26.29 23.64
CA PHE A 106 -2.19 -27.24 23.18
C PHE A 106 -2.24 -28.54 24.00
N LYS A 107 -2.37 -28.47 25.34
CA LYS A 107 -2.35 -29.61 26.28
C LYS A 107 -3.68 -29.95 26.98
N GLY A 108 -4.72 -29.11 26.87
CA GLY A 108 -6.09 -29.28 27.38
C GLY A 108 -7.05 -30.13 26.51
N ARG A 109 -7.89 -30.95 27.17
CA ARG A 109 -8.73 -32.01 26.58
C ARG A 109 -9.85 -31.57 25.61
N GLU A 110 -9.52 -31.24 24.36
CA GLU A 110 -10.45 -31.30 23.21
C GLU A 110 -9.73 -31.50 21.85
N TYR A 111 -8.54 -32.11 21.86
CA TYR A 111 -7.65 -32.29 20.69
C TYR A 111 -7.98 -33.44 19.75
N ASN A 112 -9.23 -33.54 19.31
CA ASN A 112 -9.57 -34.48 18.23
C ASN A 112 -9.95 -33.78 16.92
N ASP A 113 -10.01 -32.45 16.88
CA ASP A 113 -10.34 -31.70 15.67
C ASP A 113 -9.15 -30.88 15.15
N LEU A 114 -8.54 -31.38 14.07
CA LEU A 114 -7.47 -30.70 13.33
C LEU A 114 -7.89 -29.31 12.86
N CYS A 115 -9.18 -29.08 12.58
CA CYS A 115 -9.70 -27.79 12.15
C CYS A 115 -9.60 -26.76 13.28
N ILE A 116 -9.95 -27.14 14.51
CA ILE A 116 -9.87 -26.23 15.68
C ILE A 116 -8.39 -25.89 15.98
N LEU A 117 -7.52 -26.90 15.97
CA LEU A 117 -6.09 -26.73 16.21
C LEU A 117 -5.42 -25.81 15.18
N SER A 118 -5.66 -26.06 13.89
CA SER A 118 -5.11 -25.24 12.81
C SER A 118 -5.65 -23.80 12.86
N LEU A 119 -6.93 -23.64 13.22
CA LEU A 119 -7.54 -22.32 13.39
C LEU A 119 -6.93 -21.55 14.56
N GLN A 120 -6.79 -22.19 15.72
CA GLN A 120 -6.15 -21.60 16.90
C GLN A 120 -4.71 -21.19 16.60
N PHE A 121 -3.93 -22.08 15.96
CA PHE A 121 -2.55 -21.80 15.60
C PHE A 121 -2.45 -20.59 14.67
N ARG A 122 -3.26 -20.56 13.60
CA ARG A 122 -3.26 -19.47 12.62
C ARG A 122 -3.62 -18.13 13.26
N LEU A 123 -4.73 -18.06 13.99
CA LEU A 123 -5.20 -16.80 14.59
C LEU A 123 -4.18 -16.23 15.58
N LEU A 124 -3.71 -17.05 16.51
CA LEU A 124 -2.71 -16.60 17.47
C LEU A 124 -1.39 -16.17 16.79
N ARG A 125 -0.93 -16.86 15.73
CA ARG A 125 0.27 -16.44 14.99
C ARG A 125 0.07 -15.15 14.21
N GLN A 126 -1.10 -14.94 13.59
CA GLN A 126 -1.45 -13.70 12.89
C GLN A 126 -1.46 -12.48 13.82
N HIS A 127 -1.86 -12.69 15.08
CA HIS A 127 -1.87 -11.65 16.13
C HIS A 127 -0.56 -11.57 16.93
N GLY A 128 0.52 -12.23 16.47
CA GLY A 128 1.85 -12.09 17.05
C GLY A 128 2.15 -12.93 18.30
N TYR A 129 1.25 -13.84 18.71
CA TYR A 129 1.50 -14.74 19.83
C TYR A 129 2.57 -15.78 19.45
N ASN A 130 3.54 -15.95 20.36
CA ASN A 130 4.64 -16.89 20.17
C ASN A 130 4.22 -18.31 20.53
N ILE A 131 3.45 -18.93 19.65
CA ILE A 131 3.19 -20.36 19.70
C ILE A 131 4.39 -21.08 19.10
N SER A 132 4.92 -22.08 19.81
CA SER A 132 5.95 -22.97 19.28
C SER A 132 5.43 -23.66 18.03
N PRO A 133 5.88 -23.29 16.82
CA PRO A 133 5.60 -24.10 15.66
C PRO A 133 6.44 -25.35 15.84
N GLY A 134 5.84 -26.53 15.70
CA GLY A 134 6.64 -27.65 15.23
C GLY A 134 7.12 -27.27 13.82
N THR A 135 8.25 -26.56 13.75
CA THR A 135 8.93 -26.04 12.56
C THR A 135 8.17 -25.00 11.70
N GLU A 136 8.95 -24.02 11.24
CA GLU A 136 8.67 -23.02 10.19
C GLU A 136 8.04 -21.67 10.61
N GLN A 137 8.89 -20.65 10.54
CA GLN A 137 8.54 -19.23 10.52
C GLN A 137 8.51 -18.80 9.05
N SER A 138 7.36 -18.38 8.56
CA SER A 138 7.28 -17.55 7.35
C SER A 138 7.05 -16.11 7.77
N SER A 139 8.00 -15.25 7.42
CA SER A 139 7.85 -13.79 7.45
C SER A 139 6.92 -13.38 6.32
N GLY A 140 5.70 -12.97 6.66
CA GLY A 140 4.74 -12.42 5.70
C GLY A 140 5.17 -11.03 5.24
N THR A 141 5.19 -10.82 3.92
CA THR A 141 5.29 -9.49 3.31
C THR A 141 3.89 -8.87 3.27
N PHE A 142 3.75 -7.71 3.89
CA PHE A 142 2.53 -6.90 3.96
C PHE A 142 2.09 -6.43 2.56
N GLY A 143 0.78 -6.46 2.27
CA GLY A 143 0.21 -6.22 0.94
C GLY A 143 -0.76 -5.03 0.91
N PRO A 144 -1.04 -4.44 -0.28
CA PRO A 144 -1.84 -3.22 -0.42
C PRO A 144 -3.28 -3.26 0.16
N TRP A 145 -3.82 -4.44 0.43
CA TRP A 145 -5.18 -4.66 0.95
C TRP A 145 -5.30 -4.45 2.47
N GLU A 146 -4.20 -4.24 3.19
CA GLU A 146 -4.19 -4.12 4.66
C GLU A 146 -4.56 -2.73 5.19
N CYS A 147 -4.75 -1.73 4.32
CA CYS A 147 -5.09 -0.36 4.71
C CYS A 147 -6.49 0.07 4.24
N ALA A 148 -7.45 -0.85 4.14
CA ALA A 148 -8.79 -0.56 3.62
C ALA A 148 -9.65 0.30 4.56
N GLU A 149 -9.24 0.45 5.82
CA GLU A 149 -10.01 1.06 6.88
C GLU A 149 -10.16 2.58 6.72
N PRO A 150 -11.29 3.18 7.09
CA PRO A 150 -11.56 4.61 6.85
C PRO A 150 -10.47 5.56 7.37
N GLN A 151 -9.85 5.25 8.51
CA GLN A 151 -8.78 6.07 9.11
C GLN A 151 -7.52 6.21 8.23
N TYR A 152 -7.29 5.28 7.30
CA TYR A 152 -6.17 5.34 6.37
C TYR A 152 -6.52 5.99 5.03
N SER A 153 -7.64 6.70 4.92
CA SER A 153 -8.08 7.32 3.67
C SER A 153 -7.01 8.22 3.04
N GLU A 154 -6.37 9.08 3.83
CA GLU A 154 -5.30 9.95 3.36
C GLU A 154 -4.08 9.15 2.87
N ALA A 155 -3.65 8.17 3.66
CA ALA A 155 -2.55 7.28 3.31
C ALA A 155 -2.83 6.50 2.01
N ARG A 156 -4.07 6.04 1.77
CA ARG A 156 -4.45 5.38 0.52
C ARG A 156 -4.36 6.31 -0.69
N VAL A 157 -4.79 7.57 -0.56
CA VAL A 157 -4.70 8.55 -1.63
C VAL A 157 -3.23 8.84 -1.97
N MET A 158 -2.38 9.04 -0.96
CA MET A 158 -0.93 9.21 -1.16
C MET A 158 -0.29 7.95 -1.77
N LEU A 159 -0.64 6.75 -1.29
CA LEU A 159 -0.09 5.51 -1.83
C LEU A 159 -0.47 5.33 -3.31
N ALA A 160 -1.73 5.57 -3.67
CA ALA A 160 -2.21 5.44 -5.05
C ALA A 160 -1.49 6.40 -6.01
N LYS A 161 -1.33 7.67 -5.62
CA LYS A 161 -0.57 8.66 -6.41
C LYS A 161 0.90 8.24 -6.58
N THR A 162 1.52 7.73 -5.51
CA THR A 162 2.91 7.24 -5.53
C THR A 162 3.06 6.03 -6.46
N ILE A 163 2.17 5.04 -6.37
CA ILE A 163 2.19 3.85 -7.25
C ILE A 163 2.04 4.25 -8.72
N ALA A 164 1.10 5.16 -9.02
CA ALA A 164 0.90 5.63 -10.39
C ALA A 164 2.15 6.35 -10.93
N MET A 165 2.80 7.21 -10.13
CA MET A 165 4.03 7.88 -10.55
C MET A 165 5.20 6.92 -10.72
N ILE A 166 5.37 5.95 -9.82
CA ILE A 166 6.43 4.93 -9.96
C ILE A 166 6.20 4.10 -11.22
N SER A 167 4.95 3.74 -11.54
CA SER A 167 4.63 3.00 -12.78
C SER A 167 5.02 3.79 -14.04
N ILE A 168 4.76 5.11 -14.07
CA ILE A 168 5.19 5.96 -15.21
C ILE A 168 6.71 5.99 -15.34
N VAL A 169 7.42 6.05 -14.20
CA VAL A 169 8.89 6.00 -14.20
C VAL A 169 9.36 4.62 -14.68
N ASP A 170 8.78 3.53 -14.18
CA ASP A 170 9.10 2.16 -14.60
C ASP A 170 8.96 2.00 -16.12
N ASP A 171 7.80 2.40 -16.68
CA ASP A 171 7.49 2.38 -18.12
C ASP A 171 8.50 3.22 -18.95
N THR A 172 9.05 4.27 -18.34
CA THR A 172 10.08 5.12 -18.96
C THR A 172 11.42 4.40 -19.03
N PHE A 173 11.79 3.63 -18.01
CA PHE A 173 13.06 2.90 -17.97
C PHE A 173 13.03 1.60 -18.78
N ASP A 174 11.90 0.89 -18.84
CA ASP A 174 11.80 -0.42 -19.46
C ASP A 174 11.44 -0.38 -20.97
N ALA A 175 10.65 0.61 -21.39
CA ALA A 175 9.99 0.58 -22.70
C ALA A 175 10.18 1.85 -23.56
N TYR A 176 10.73 2.95 -23.02
CA TYR A 176 10.79 4.22 -23.77
C TYR A 176 12.15 4.95 -23.77
N GLY A 177 12.83 4.99 -22.63
CA GLY A 177 14.04 5.78 -22.42
C GLY A 177 15.28 5.20 -23.08
N ILE A 178 16.18 6.07 -23.51
CA ILE A 178 17.51 5.68 -23.98
C ILE A 178 18.49 5.78 -22.82
N VAL A 179 19.49 4.89 -22.76
CA VAL A 179 20.53 4.87 -21.71
C VAL A 179 21.06 6.26 -21.35
N LYS A 180 21.44 7.08 -22.35
CA LYS A 180 21.93 8.45 -22.11
C LYS A 180 20.88 9.38 -21.48
N GLU A 181 19.61 9.27 -21.87
CA GLU A 181 18.51 10.05 -21.29
C GLU A 181 18.24 9.61 -19.85
N LEU A 182 18.24 8.29 -19.60
CA LEU A 182 18.01 7.68 -18.30
C LEU A 182 19.12 8.00 -17.29
N GLU A 183 20.39 8.04 -17.71
CA GLU A 183 21.50 8.45 -16.85
C GLU A 183 21.31 9.88 -16.30
N VAL A 184 20.88 10.82 -17.16
CA VAL A 184 20.60 12.20 -16.75
C VAL A 184 19.37 12.25 -15.83
N TYR A 185 18.33 11.48 -16.17
CA TYR A 185 17.11 11.41 -15.37
C TYR A 185 17.37 10.85 -13.96
N THR A 186 18.19 9.81 -13.82
CA THR A 186 18.59 9.25 -12.52
C THR A 186 19.42 10.24 -11.71
N ASP A 187 20.39 10.92 -12.32
CA ASP A 187 21.20 11.95 -11.64
C ASP A 187 20.31 13.11 -11.14
N ASP A 188 19.35 13.56 -11.95
CA ASP A 188 18.41 14.61 -11.55
C ASP A 188 17.46 14.14 -10.43
N ILE A 189 16.95 12.90 -10.47
CA ILE A 189 16.15 12.32 -9.37
C ILE A 189 16.93 12.22 -8.07
N GLN A 190 18.21 11.87 -8.13
CA GLN A 190 19.08 11.79 -6.94
C GLN A 190 19.37 13.18 -6.37
N ARG A 191 19.61 14.17 -7.24
CA ARG A 191 19.91 15.56 -6.83
C ARG A 191 18.69 16.33 -6.38
N ARG A 192 17.51 16.02 -6.94
CA ARG A 192 16.23 16.68 -6.67
C ARG A 192 16.27 18.20 -6.86
N ASP A 193 17.06 18.66 -7.82
CA ASP A 193 17.16 20.07 -8.14
C ASP A 193 16.30 20.38 -9.37
N ILE A 194 15.28 21.22 -9.20
CA ILE A 194 14.39 21.63 -10.30
C ILE A 194 15.10 22.54 -11.31
N ASN A 195 16.21 23.17 -10.91
CA ASN A 195 16.92 24.15 -11.74
C ASN A 195 17.63 23.52 -12.96
N GLN A 196 17.73 22.19 -13.02
CA GLN A 196 18.38 21.47 -14.12
C GLN A 196 17.42 20.72 -15.04
N ILE A 197 16.10 20.91 -14.86
CA ILE A 197 15.06 20.25 -15.66
C ILE A 197 15.22 20.46 -17.18
N ASP A 198 15.84 21.55 -17.60
CA ASP A 198 16.08 21.87 -19.01
C ASP A 198 17.05 20.90 -19.70
N ARG A 199 17.82 20.11 -18.94
CA ARG A 199 18.73 19.08 -19.46
C ARG A 199 18.00 17.82 -19.92
N LEU A 200 16.77 17.60 -19.43
CA LEU A 200 15.96 16.44 -19.78
C LEU A 200 15.26 16.64 -21.13
N PRO A 201 14.96 15.56 -21.85
CA PRO A 201 14.02 15.59 -22.96
C PRO A 201 12.63 16.07 -22.51
N ASP A 202 11.87 16.73 -23.38
CA ASP A 202 10.59 17.35 -23.02
C ASP A 202 9.57 16.38 -22.42
N TYR A 203 9.57 15.11 -22.83
CA TYR A 203 8.67 14.09 -22.26
C TYR A 203 9.01 13.72 -20.82
N MET A 204 10.31 13.66 -20.46
CA MET A 204 10.79 13.36 -19.10
C MET A 204 10.59 14.54 -18.14
N LYS A 205 10.60 15.78 -18.66
CA LYS A 205 10.30 16.97 -17.83
C LYS A 205 8.93 16.87 -17.18
N ILE A 206 7.96 16.27 -17.86
CA ILE A 206 6.58 16.11 -17.38
C ILE A 206 6.57 15.19 -16.15
N SER A 207 7.16 14.00 -16.27
CA SER A 207 7.19 13.02 -15.17
C SER A 207 8.04 13.51 -14.00
N TYR A 208 9.20 14.12 -14.27
CA TYR A 208 10.09 14.66 -13.24
C TYR A 208 9.43 15.79 -12.44
N LYS A 209 8.81 16.75 -13.12
CA LYS A 209 8.10 17.84 -12.45
C LYS A 209 6.93 17.32 -11.62
N ALA A 210 6.13 16.41 -12.18
CA ALA A 210 5.00 15.81 -11.46
C ALA A 210 5.47 15.05 -10.20
N LEU A 211 6.61 14.36 -10.27
CA LEU A 211 7.21 13.67 -9.12
C LEU A 211 7.63 14.66 -8.02
N LEU A 212 8.29 15.77 -8.38
CA LEU A 212 8.69 16.80 -7.42
C LEU A 212 7.48 17.48 -6.78
N ASP A 213 6.50 17.87 -7.59
CA ASP A 213 5.27 18.49 -7.12
C ASP A 213 4.53 17.55 -6.15
N LEU A 214 4.49 16.24 -6.44
CA LEU A 214 3.90 15.23 -5.56
C LEU A 214 4.57 15.17 -4.18
N TYR A 215 5.90 15.19 -4.13
CA TYR A 215 6.62 15.19 -2.86
C TYR A 215 6.41 16.48 -2.06
N ASN A 216 6.32 17.62 -2.74
CA ASN A 216 6.03 18.92 -2.11
C ASN A 216 4.60 18.95 -1.53
N ASP A 217 3.64 18.37 -2.25
CA ASP A 217 2.27 18.19 -1.78
C ASP A 217 2.24 17.33 -0.52
N TYR A 218 2.96 16.21 -0.48
CA TYR A 218 3.05 15.36 0.72
C TYR A 218 3.70 16.06 1.91
N GLU A 219 4.76 16.84 1.69
CA GLU A 219 5.35 17.65 2.77
C GLU A 219 4.34 18.65 3.32
N THR A 220 3.59 19.32 2.44
CA THR A 220 2.57 20.29 2.84
C THR A 220 1.43 19.63 3.60
N GLU A 221 0.98 18.45 3.15
CA GLU A 221 -0.11 17.70 3.76
C GLU A 221 0.30 17.17 5.15
N LEU A 222 1.45 16.52 5.26
CA LEU A 222 1.96 15.93 6.52
C LEU A 222 2.53 16.96 7.49
N SER A 223 2.88 18.17 7.03
CA SER A 223 3.27 19.27 7.91
C SER A 223 2.11 19.75 8.79
N LYS A 224 0.86 19.61 8.35
CA LYS A 224 -0.33 19.98 9.14
C LYS A 224 -0.41 19.20 10.46
N ASP A 225 0.06 17.95 10.42
CA ASP A 225 0.07 17.03 11.56
C ASP A 225 1.44 16.94 12.25
N GLY A 226 2.41 17.76 11.84
CA GLY A 226 3.78 17.74 12.38
C GLY A 226 4.59 16.48 12.01
N ARG A 227 4.21 15.77 10.93
CA ARG A 227 4.81 14.49 10.50
C ARG A 227 5.64 14.59 9.22
N SER A 228 6.08 15.80 8.85
CA SER A 228 6.84 16.05 7.61
C SER A 228 8.14 15.24 7.52
N GLU A 229 8.76 14.88 8.65
CA GLU A 229 9.96 14.05 8.71
C GLU A 229 9.77 12.65 8.08
N VAL A 230 8.54 12.12 8.05
CA VAL A 230 8.22 10.84 7.41
C VAL A 230 8.42 10.91 5.90
N VAL A 231 8.20 12.08 5.29
CA VAL A 231 8.44 12.28 3.86
C VAL A 231 9.93 12.18 3.56
N HIS A 232 10.80 12.70 4.43
CA HIS A 232 12.25 12.55 4.29
C HIS A 232 12.68 11.07 4.30
N TYR A 233 12.08 10.25 5.17
CA TYR A 233 12.34 8.81 5.19
C TYR A 233 11.85 8.10 3.92
N ALA A 234 10.63 8.38 3.46
CA ALA A 234 10.10 7.79 2.23
C ALA A 234 10.95 8.19 1.00
N LYS A 235 11.41 9.44 1.00
CA LYS A 235 12.36 10.00 0.04
C LYS A 235 13.70 9.26 0.05
N GLU A 236 14.25 8.94 1.22
CA GLU A 236 15.53 8.23 1.32
C GLU A 236 15.39 6.76 0.89
N LYS A 237 14.29 6.11 1.28
CA LYS A 237 14.05 4.70 0.97
C LYS A 237 13.81 4.44 -0.53
N SER A 238 13.21 5.38 -1.26
CA SER A 238 13.04 5.26 -2.71
C SER A 238 14.36 5.30 -3.50
N MET A 239 15.49 5.66 -2.86
CA MET A 239 16.81 5.75 -3.48
C MET A 239 17.74 4.57 -3.13
N ASN A 240 17.40 3.77 -2.12
CA ASN A 240 18.29 2.74 -1.56
C ASN A 240 17.85 1.29 -1.87
N HIS A 241 16.82 1.10 -2.70
CA HIS A 241 16.41 -0.20 -3.21
C HIS A 241 16.71 -0.29 -4.72
N GLU A 242 18.00 -0.40 -5.03
CA GLU A 242 18.52 -1.12 -6.20
C GLU A 242 19.35 -2.31 -5.70
#